data_AF-A0A1I3MYW2-F1
#
_entry.id   AF-A0A1I3MYW2-F1
#
_cell.length_a   1.000
_cell.length_b   1.000
_cell.length_c   1.000
_cell.angle_alpha   90.00
_cell.angle_beta   90.00
_cell.angle_gamma   90.00
#
_symmetry.space_group_name_H-M   'P 1'
#
loop_
_entity.id
_entity.type
_entity.pdbx_description
1 polymer ?
#
loop_
_entity_poly.entity_id
_entity_poly.type
_entity_poly.pdbx_seq_one_letter_code
_entity_poly.pdbx_strand_id
1 'polypeptide(L)'
;MTTRVQAPAAPGPSEDYAARFDDLFSHVGQRCGLREYLAGLLLPRERNKTLTCLAGAEPTTGINDPAVQRMQYFLSESVWDPEAVNERRLTLLRADPVVAPHPGGVLVIDDSGDRKESHATDHVSR
;
A
#
# COMPACT_ATOMS: atom_id res chain seq x y z
N MET A 1 9.87 -13.22 24.70
CA MET A 1 9.53 -12.58 23.41
C MET A 1 10.83 -12.09 22.80
N THR A 2 11.21 -12.57 21.62
CA THR A 2 12.40 -12.08 20.90
C THR A 2 12.13 -10.68 20.36
N THR A 3 13.09 -9.77 20.50
CA THR A 3 13.01 -8.41 19.97
C THR A 3 12.73 -8.43 18.47
N ARG A 4 11.69 -7.71 18.01
CA ARG A 4 11.39 -7.59 16.58
C ARG A 4 12.50 -6.80 15.89
N VAL A 5 13.03 -7.33 14.79
CA VAL A 5 13.96 -6.60 13.92
C VAL A 5 13.23 -5.39 13.32
N GLN A 6 13.84 -4.21 13.45
CA GLN A 6 13.30 -2.98 12.87
C GLN A 6 13.43 -3.00 11.34
N ALA A 7 12.39 -2.54 10.65
CA ALA A 7 12.47 -2.31 9.22
C ALA A 7 13.22 -0.99 8.94
N PRO A 8 13.94 -0.86 7.82
CA PRO A 8 14.43 0.44 7.37
C PRO A 8 13.28 1.44 7.21
N ALA A 9 13.52 2.69 7.57
CA ALA A 9 12.51 3.74 7.47
C ALA A 9 12.15 4.07 6.00
N ALA A 10 10.89 4.38 5.76
CA ALA A 10 10.40 4.93 4.51
C ALA A 10 10.93 6.35 4.28
N PRO A 11 11.00 6.81 3.02
CA PRO A 11 11.46 8.15 2.71
C PRO A 11 10.50 9.25 3.19
N GLY A 12 11.04 10.26 3.85
CA GLY A 12 10.31 11.48 4.21
C GLY A 12 9.12 11.24 5.15
N PRO A 13 8.04 12.05 5.04
CA PRO A 13 6.86 11.95 5.92
C PRO A 13 6.10 10.62 5.84
N SER A 14 6.43 9.76 4.88
CA SER A 14 5.75 8.48 4.71
C SER A 14 6.05 7.47 5.82
N GLU A 15 7.17 7.61 6.53
CA GLU A 15 7.53 6.69 7.62
C GLU A 15 6.57 6.81 8.80
N ASP A 16 6.27 8.04 9.23
CA ASP A 16 5.39 8.26 10.39
C ASP A 16 4.02 7.64 10.17
N TYR A 17 3.52 7.66 8.93
CA TYR A 17 2.29 7.00 8.53
C TYR A 17 2.46 5.47 8.43
N ALA A 18 3.50 4.97 7.77
CA ALA A 18 3.74 3.54 7.60
C ALA A 18 3.94 2.80 8.93
N ALA A 19 4.65 3.42 9.89
CA ALA A 19 4.89 2.86 11.22
C ALA A 19 3.60 2.61 12.02
N ARG A 20 2.49 3.30 11.69
CA ARG A 20 1.17 3.08 12.30
C ARG A 20 0.56 1.72 11.97
N PHE A 21 1.17 0.94 11.09
CA PHE A 21 0.72 -0.39 10.68
C PHE A 21 1.69 -1.50 11.11
N ASP A 22 2.83 -1.19 11.72
CA ASP A 22 3.88 -2.17 12.01
C ASP A 22 3.43 -3.33 12.89
N ASP A 23 2.42 -3.11 13.74
CA ASP A 23 1.84 -4.15 14.60
C ASP A 23 1.00 -5.18 13.83
N LEU A 24 0.49 -4.83 12.66
CA LEU A 24 -0.28 -5.72 11.77
C LEU A 24 0.61 -6.67 10.96
N PHE A 25 1.91 -6.42 10.91
CA PHE A 25 2.86 -7.19 10.12
C PHE A 25 3.80 -8.02 11.00
N SER A 26 3.71 -9.34 10.84
CA SER A 26 4.48 -10.30 11.63
C SER A 26 5.97 -10.29 11.26
N HIS A 27 6.28 -10.16 9.97
CA HIS A 27 7.65 -10.27 9.45
C HIS A 27 8.24 -8.92 9.07
N VAL A 28 9.56 -8.77 9.26
CA VAL A 28 10.28 -7.54 8.88
C VAL A 28 10.16 -7.26 7.38
N GLY A 29 10.15 -8.30 6.53
CA GLY A 29 9.97 -8.15 5.09
C GLY A 29 8.62 -7.53 4.72
N GLN A 30 7.57 -7.76 5.50
CA GLN A 30 6.25 -7.17 5.26
C GLN A 30 6.22 -5.69 5.63
N ARG A 31 6.85 -5.34 6.76
CA ARG A 31 7.04 -3.94 7.17
C ARG A 31 7.88 -3.16 6.17
N CYS A 32 8.91 -3.78 5.59
CA CYS A 32 9.69 -3.21 4.48
C CYS A 32 8.82 -3.06 3.23
N GLY A 33 8.09 -4.12 2.86
CA GLY A 33 7.24 -4.14 1.67
C GLY A 33 6.16 -3.06 1.70
N LEU A 34 5.49 -2.84 2.85
CA LEU A 34 4.51 -1.76 2.98
C LEU A 34 5.15 -0.39 2.74
N ARG A 35 6.34 -0.13 3.31
CA ARG A 35 7.05 1.14 3.16
C ARG A 35 7.46 1.37 1.70
N GLU A 36 8.02 0.35 1.05
CA GLU A 36 8.36 0.39 -0.37
C GLU A 36 7.09 0.64 -1.23
N TYR A 37 5.97 0.02 -0.87
CA TYR A 37 4.71 0.13 -1.62
C TYR A 37 4.09 1.52 -1.49
N LEU A 38 4.00 2.06 -0.28
CA LEU A 38 3.52 3.42 -0.02
C LEU A 38 4.40 4.46 -0.70
N ALA A 39 5.72 4.28 -0.65
CA ALA A 39 6.65 5.16 -1.36
C ALA A 39 6.43 5.11 -2.88
N GLY A 40 6.21 3.91 -3.45
CA GLY A 40 5.90 3.73 -4.87
C GLY A 40 4.58 4.38 -5.32
N LEU A 41 3.58 4.41 -4.43
CA LEU A 41 2.26 5.00 -4.71
C LEU A 41 2.22 6.52 -4.55
N LEU A 42 2.85 7.04 -3.49
CA LEU A 42 2.64 8.41 -3.01
C LEU A 42 3.74 9.38 -3.42
N LEU A 43 4.97 8.91 -3.65
CA LEU A 43 6.04 9.79 -4.11
C LEU A 43 5.79 10.18 -5.58
N PRO A 44 6.18 11.40 -5.99
CA PRO A 44 6.04 11.84 -7.36
C PRO A 44 6.90 10.97 -8.28
N ARG A 45 6.24 10.03 -8.97
CA ARG A 45 6.83 9.18 -10.00
C ARG A 45 6.08 9.40 -11.31
N GLU A 46 6.80 9.42 -12.42
CA GLU A 46 6.19 9.63 -13.75
C GLU A 46 5.12 8.58 -14.08
N ARG A 47 5.22 7.39 -13.49
CA ARG A 47 4.28 6.27 -13.63
C ARG A 47 4.21 5.51 -12.30
N ASN A 48 3.03 5.07 -11.89
CA ASN A 48 2.82 4.23 -10.69
C ASN A 48 1.87 3.04 -10.93
N LYS A 49 1.53 2.76 -12.20
CA LYS A 49 0.57 1.72 -12.59
C LYS A 49 1.19 0.34 -12.86
N THR A 50 2.52 0.24 -12.88
CA THR A 50 3.23 -1.03 -13.10
C THR A 50 4.08 -1.37 -11.87
N LEU A 51 4.31 -2.66 -11.67
CA LEU A 51 5.10 -3.17 -10.55
C LEU A 51 6.55 -2.64 -10.58
N THR A 52 7.16 -2.56 -11.77
CA THR A 52 8.49 -1.97 -11.96
C THR A 52 8.52 -0.53 -11.44
N CYS A 53 7.52 0.26 -11.80
CA CYS A 53 7.42 1.64 -11.39
C CYS A 53 7.11 1.79 -9.89
N LEU A 54 6.34 0.90 -9.28
CA LEU A 54 6.13 0.87 -7.82
C LEU A 54 7.44 0.54 -7.08
N ALA A 55 8.28 -0.32 -7.63
CA ALA A 55 9.60 -0.61 -7.09
C ALA A 55 10.65 0.49 -7.40
N GLY A 56 10.34 1.42 -8.30
CA GLY A 56 11.25 2.51 -8.71
C GLY A 56 12.27 2.07 -9.75
N ALA A 57 12.03 0.94 -10.40
CA ALA A 57 12.85 0.39 -11.47
C ALA A 57 12.35 0.86 -12.84
N GLU A 58 13.28 0.99 -13.79
CA GLU A 58 12.96 1.35 -15.17
C GLU A 58 11.93 0.38 -15.78
N PRO A 59 10.88 0.89 -16.45
CA PRO A 59 9.91 0.05 -17.13
C PRO A 59 10.59 -0.88 -18.14
N THR A 60 10.15 -2.14 -18.21
CA THR A 60 10.62 -3.16 -19.16
C THR A 60 12.04 -3.67 -18.88
N THR A 61 13.03 -2.80 -18.68
CA THR A 61 14.43 -3.19 -18.44
C THR A 61 14.69 -3.59 -17.00
N GLY A 62 13.97 -2.99 -16.04
CA GLY A 62 14.10 -3.25 -14.61
C GLY A 62 13.32 -4.47 -14.10
N ILE A 63 12.71 -5.29 -14.95
CA ILE A 63 11.83 -6.39 -14.53
C ILE A 63 12.54 -7.44 -13.66
N ASN A 64 13.85 -7.63 -13.87
CA ASN A 64 14.67 -8.57 -13.13
C ASN A 64 15.32 -7.95 -11.87
N ASP A 65 15.01 -6.69 -11.55
CA ASP A 65 15.54 -6.05 -10.35
C ASP A 65 15.00 -6.76 -9.09
N PRO A 66 15.86 -7.12 -8.12
CA PRO A 66 15.43 -7.73 -6.86
C PRO A 66 14.33 -6.95 -6.13
N ALA A 67 14.28 -5.62 -6.24
CA ALA A 67 13.22 -4.79 -5.65
C ALA A 67 11.85 -5.06 -6.30
N VAL A 68 11.81 -5.30 -7.62
CA VAL A 68 10.58 -5.67 -8.33
C VAL A 68 10.07 -7.03 -7.86
N GLN A 69 10.97 -8.00 -7.68
CA GLN A 69 10.60 -9.33 -7.18
C GLN A 69 10.10 -9.29 -5.73
N ARG A 70 10.71 -8.48 -4.87
CA ARG A 70 10.23 -8.27 -3.49
C ARG A 70 8.86 -7.60 -3.45
N MET A 71 8.64 -6.58 -4.28
CA MET A 71 7.35 -5.91 -4.40
C MET A 71 6.26 -6.88 -4.89
N GLN A 72 6.58 -7.70 -5.90
CA GLN A 72 5.68 -8.76 -6.38
C GLN A 72 5.28 -9.69 -5.25
N TYR A 73 6.28 -10.24 -4.56
CA TYR A 73 6.05 -11.16 -3.45
C TYR A 73 5.23 -10.53 -2.33
N PHE A 74 5.50 -9.27 -1.98
CA PHE A 74 4.74 -8.55 -0.95
C PHE A 74 3.26 -8.41 -1.30
N LEU A 75 2.93 -8.14 -2.56
CA LEU A 75 1.56 -7.91 -3.02
C LEU A 75 0.79 -9.21 -3.33
N SER A 76 1.46 -10.29 -3.75
CA SER A 76 0.77 -11.52 -4.17
C SER A 76 0.95 -12.71 -3.23
N GLU A 77 2.11 -12.87 -2.58
CA GLU A 77 2.44 -14.09 -1.83
C GLU A 77 2.51 -13.88 -0.31
N SER A 78 2.78 -12.65 0.12
CA SER A 78 2.92 -12.31 1.54
C SER A 78 1.57 -12.34 2.24
N VAL A 79 1.48 -13.08 3.35
CA VAL A 79 0.24 -13.21 4.13
C VAL A 79 0.09 -12.05 5.11
N TRP A 80 -0.77 -11.10 4.79
CA TRP A 80 -1.24 -10.03 5.69
C TRP A 80 -2.74 -9.85 5.51
N ASP A 81 -3.40 -9.34 6.54
CA ASP A 81 -4.86 -9.16 6.55
C ASP A 81 -5.25 -7.82 5.91
N PRO A 82 -5.84 -7.82 4.70
CA PRO A 82 -6.23 -6.59 4.02
C PRO A 82 -7.37 -5.85 4.72
N GLU A 83 -8.26 -6.57 5.42
CA GLU A 83 -9.37 -5.96 6.15
C GLU A 83 -8.83 -5.21 7.36
N ALA A 84 -7.95 -5.83 8.15
CA ALA A 84 -7.31 -5.18 9.30
C ALA A 84 -6.49 -3.94 8.90
N VAL A 85 -5.77 -4.01 7.77
CA VAL A 85 -5.04 -2.85 7.23
C VAL A 85 -6.02 -1.74 6.82
N ASN A 86 -7.12 -2.08 6.15
CA ASN A 86 -8.13 -1.10 5.75
C ASN A 86 -8.85 -0.48 6.96
N GLU A 87 -9.18 -1.27 7.99
CA GLU A 87 -9.74 -0.76 9.24
C GLU A 87 -8.79 0.22 9.92
N ARG A 88 -7.50 -0.14 10.06
CA ARG A 88 -6.48 0.77 10.62
C ARG A 88 -6.39 2.06 9.82
N ARG A 89 -6.42 1.99 8.48
CA ARG A 89 -6.46 3.17 7.60
C ARG A 89 -7.68 4.06 7.90
N LEU A 90 -8.87 3.48 8.03
CA LEU A 90 -10.09 4.22 8.36
C LEU A 90 -10.04 4.85 9.75
N THR A 91 -9.48 4.16 10.75
CA THR A 91 -9.26 4.72 12.09
C THR A 91 -8.34 5.94 12.05
N LEU A 92 -7.22 5.85 11.33
CA LEU A 92 -6.28 6.97 11.19
C LEU A 92 -6.93 8.15 10.46
N LEU A 93 -7.67 7.88 9.38
CA LEU A 93 -8.39 8.91 8.63
C LEU A 93 -9.42 9.63 9.52
N ARG A 94 -10.23 8.89 10.28
CA ARG A 94 -11.25 9.49 11.17
C ARG A 94 -10.65 10.28 12.34
N ALA A 95 -9.40 10.02 12.70
CA ALA A 95 -8.71 10.73 13.78
C ALA A 95 -8.06 12.04 13.29
N ASP A 96 -7.86 12.22 11.99
CA ASP A 96 -7.31 13.45 11.42
C ASP A 96 -8.38 14.55 11.38
N PRO A 97 -8.20 15.69 12.09
CA PRO A 97 -9.19 16.77 12.15
C PRO A 97 -9.59 17.36 10.78
N VAL A 98 -8.73 17.24 9.76
CA VAL A 98 -8.99 17.78 8.41
C VAL A 98 -10.07 16.98 7.69
N VAL A 99 -10.19 15.68 7.97
CA VAL A 99 -11.08 14.75 7.27
C VAL A 99 -11.99 13.95 8.23
N ALA A 100 -11.91 14.26 9.53
CA ALA A 100 -12.75 13.67 10.55
C ALA A 100 -14.24 13.99 10.29
N PRO A 101 -15.15 13.03 10.51
CA PRO A 101 -16.58 13.29 10.41
C PRO A 101 -17.03 14.38 11.39
N HIS A 102 -17.82 15.32 10.92
CA HIS A 102 -18.43 16.37 11.75
C HIS A 102 -19.87 16.68 11.27
N PRO A 103 -20.73 17.30 12.10
CA PRO A 103 -22.14 17.51 11.75
C PRO A 103 -22.40 18.34 10.49
N GLY A 104 -21.42 19.14 10.06
CA GLY A 104 -21.48 19.92 8.82
C GLY A 104 -20.73 19.30 7.65
N GLY A 105 -20.21 18.08 7.81
CA GLY A 105 -19.42 17.40 6.79
C GLY A 105 -20.31 16.83 5.68
N VAL A 106 -19.72 16.63 4.51
CA VAL A 106 -20.40 16.02 3.36
C VAL A 106 -19.77 14.65 3.10
N LEU A 107 -20.60 13.60 3.08
CA LEU A 107 -20.18 12.28 2.62
C LEU A 107 -20.41 12.20 1.12
N VAL A 108 -19.31 12.18 0.36
CA VAL A 108 -19.37 11.92 -1.09
C VAL A 108 -19.44 10.42 -1.29
N ILE A 109 -20.55 9.96 -1.87
CA ILE A 109 -20.73 8.57 -2.31
C ILE A 109 -20.68 8.59 -3.83
N ASP A 110 -19.69 7.91 -4.38
CA ASP A 110 -19.52 7.70 -5.81
C ASP A 110 -19.22 6.22 -6.03
N ASP A 111 -19.77 5.67 -7.10
CA ASP A 111 -19.46 4.31 -7.54
C ASP A 111 -18.64 4.41 -8.82
N SER A 112 -17.35 4.08 -8.70
CA SER A 112 -16.41 4.10 -9.82
C SER A 112 -16.18 2.68 -10.32
N GLY A 113 -16.71 2.39 -11.51
CA GLY A 113 -16.42 1.15 -12.22
C GLY A 113 -15.11 1.25 -12.99
N ASP A 114 -14.10 0.47 -12.62
CA ASP A 114 -12.93 0.22 -13.47
C ASP A 114 -13.16 -1.08 -14.23
N ARG A 115 -13.66 -0.96 -15.48
CA ARG A 115 -13.90 -2.13 -16.33
C ARG A 115 -12.56 -2.79 -16.65
N LYS A 116 -12.21 -3.82 -15.90
CA LYS A 116 -11.13 -4.74 -16.27
C LYS A 116 -11.63 -5.63 -17.39
N GLU A 117 -10.77 -5.91 -18.37
CA GLU A 117 -11.06 -6.88 -19.43
C GLU A 117 -10.54 -8.29 -19.10
N SER A 118 -10.09 -8.51 -17.86
CA SER A 118 -9.50 -9.77 -17.43
C SER A 118 -10.49 -10.62 -16.64
N HIS A 119 -10.28 -11.95 -16.66
CA HIS A 119 -11.12 -12.92 -15.95
C HIS A 119 -10.70 -13.16 -14.49
N ALA A 120 -9.66 -12.48 -14.01
CA ALA A 120 -9.02 -12.77 -12.72
C ALA A 120 -9.57 -11.96 -11.53
N THR A 121 -10.52 -11.06 -11.76
CA THR A 121 -11.10 -10.19 -10.74
C THR A 121 -12.59 -10.44 -10.61
N ASP A 122 -13.08 -10.48 -9.37
CA ASP A 122 -14.51 -10.50 -9.09
C ASP A 122 -15.19 -9.24 -9.66
N HIS A 123 -16.46 -9.36 -10.03
CA HIS A 123 -17.29 -8.28 -10.58
C HIS A 123 -16.87 -7.73 -11.97
N VAL A 124 -16.03 -8.46 -12.72
CA VAL A 124 -15.80 -8.18 -14.14
C VAL A 124 -16.95 -8.74 -14.99
N SER A 125 -17.40 -7.95 -15.98
CA SER A 125 -18.38 -8.39 -16.99
C SER A 125 -17.86 -9.64 -17.71
N ARG A 126 -18.59 -10.75 -17.63
CA ARG A 126 -18.31 -11.98 -18.38
C ARG A 126 -18.90 -11.94 -19.78
#